data_AF-A0A258C0A2-F1
#
_entry.id   AF-A0A258C0A2-F1
#
_cell.length_a   1.000
_cell.length_b   1.000
_cell.length_c   1.000
_cell.angle_alpha   90.00
_cell.angle_beta   90.00
_cell.angle_gamma   90.00
#
_symmetry.space_group_name_H-M   'P 1'
#
loop_
_entity.id
_entity.type
_entity.pdbx_description
1 polymer ?
#
loop_
_entity_poly.entity_id
_entity_poly.type
_entity_poly.pdbx_seq_one_letter_code
_entity_poly.pdbx_strand_id
1 'polypeptide(L)'
;SLMQFYGNALLEYNNQQIRVLPPSGRQDPERTSVGMEVTGRQGEIYPVSYTMVKHDGEWLVRNVIINGINIGKLFRDQFADSMQRNNGDLDKTIDGWGEVVARARDTEAGQQAAGDD
;
A
#
# COMPACT_ATOMS: atom_id res chain seq x y z
N SER A 1 -5.57 -12.17 2.12
CA SER A 1 -6.30 -10.90 2.27
C SER A 1 -5.77 -9.86 1.29
N LEU A 2 -4.55 -9.33 1.42
CA LEU A 2 -4.02 -8.26 0.53
C LEU A 2 -4.15 -8.55 -0.97
N MET A 3 -3.69 -9.72 -1.43
CA MET A 3 -3.83 -10.13 -2.84
C MET A 3 -5.29 -10.25 -3.29
N GLN A 4 -6.20 -10.62 -2.40
CA GLN A 4 -7.62 -10.72 -2.72
C GLN A 4 -8.26 -9.32 -2.85
N PHE A 5 -7.75 -8.33 -2.11
CA PHE A 5 -8.35 -6.99 -2.07
C PHE A 5 -7.72 -6.01 -3.06
N TYR A 6 -6.41 -6.08 -3.27
CA TYR A 6 -5.71 -5.26 -4.28
C TYR A 6 -5.47 -6.02 -5.60
N GLY A 7 -5.70 -7.33 -5.64
CA GLY A 7 -5.55 -8.13 -6.85
C GLY A 7 -6.54 -7.73 -7.94
N ASN A 8 -7.76 -7.30 -7.60
CA ASN A 8 -8.72 -6.80 -8.57
C ASN A 8 -8.21 -5.51 -9.26
N ALA A 9 -7.60 -4.59 -8.53
CA ALA A 9 -6.97 -3.40 -9.11
C ALA A 9 -5.82 -3.76 -10.08
N LEU A 10 -5.12 -4.87 -9.84
CA LEU A 10 -4.11 -5.40 -10.76
C LEU A 10 -4.72 -6.16 -11.96
N LEU A 11 -5.90 -6.76 -11.81
CA LEU A 11 -6.62 -7.44 -12.90
C LEU A 11 -7.37 -6.45 -13.81
N GLU A 12 -7.78 -5.31 -13.26
CA GLU A 12 -8.35 -4.18 -14.00
C GLU A 12 -7.28 -3.36 -14.72
N TYR A 13 -6.01 -3.73 -14.56
CA TYR A 13 -4.92 -3.21 -15.35
C TYR A 13 -5.09 -3.62 -16.82
N ASN A 14 -5.44 -2.66 -17.67
CA ASN A 14 -5.59 -2.80 -19.11
C ASN A 14 -4.69 -1.78 -19.81
N ASN A 15 -3.37 -2.02 -19.72
CA ASN A 15 -2.32 -1.21 -20.36
C ASN A 15 -2.23 0.26 -19.88
N GLN A 16 -2.56 0.52 -18.61
CA GLN A 16 -2.26 1.81 -17.98
C GLN A 16 -0.76 2.14 -18.17
N GLN A 17 -0.44 3.40 -18.44
CA GLN A 17 0.96 3.80 -18.56
C GLN A 17 1.57 3.92 -17.16
N ILE A 18 2.72 3.28 -16.98
CA ILE A 18 3.51 3.39 -15.75
C ILE A 18 4.75 4.21 -16.07
N ARG A 19 4.98 5.28 -15.30
CA ARG A 19 6.19 6.09 -15.36
C ARG A 19 6.94 6.01 -14.04
N VAL A 20 8.13 5.42 -14.05
CA VAL A 20 9.05 5.50 -12.92
C VAL A 20 9.71 6.87 -12.94
N LEU A 21 9.61 7.59 -11.83
CA LEU A 21 10.17 8.92 -11.70
C LEU A 21 11.68 8.84 -11.42
N PRO A 22 12.47 9.81 -11.89
CA PRO A 22 13.87 9.92 -11.52
C PRO A 22 14.04 9.92 -9.99
N PRO A 23 15.13 9.34 -9.47
CA PRO A 23 15.45 9.44 -8.05
C PRO A 23 15.50 10.91 -7.63
N SER A 24 14.93 11.22 -6.46
CA SER A 24 14.94 12.57 -5.89
C SER A 24 15.44 12.53 -4.45
N GLY A 25 16.05 13.63 -4.00
CA GLY A 25 16.58 13.75 -2.65
C GLY A 25 17.87 12.97 -2.39
N ARG A 26 18.25 12.88 -1.12
CA ARG A 26 19.47 12.23 -0.66
C ARG A 26 19.34 10.71 -0.78
N GLN A 27 20.29 10.09 -1.47
CA GLN A 27 20.36 8.64 -1.59
C GLN A 27 21.01 8.06 -0.33
N ASP A 28 20.26 7.23 0.41
CA ASP A 28 20.79 6.41 1.48
C ASP A 28 21.06 5.00 0.90
N PRO A 29 22.25 4.42 1.14
CA PRO A 29 22.66 3.15 0.54
C PRO A 29 21.80 1.95 0.94
N GLU A 30 21.08 2.04 2.06
CA GLU A 30 20.27 0.96 2.63
C GLU A 30 18.77 1.26 2.60
N ARG A 31 18.38 2.51 2.29
CA ARG A 31 16.97 2.92 2.22
C ARG A 31 16.77 4.03 1.20
N THR A 32 15.76 3.92 0.35
CA THR A 32 15.42 4.99 -0.60
C THR A 32 13.93 5.02 -0.91
N SER A 33 13.49 6.08 -1.59
CA SER A 33 12.13 6.22 -2.10
C SER A 33 12.15 6.17 -3.63
N VAL A 34 11.28 5.34 -4.21
CA VAL A 34 11.08 5.26 -5.67
C VAL A 34 9.70 5.79 -5.98
N GLY A 35 9.66 6.93 -6.68
CA GLY A 35 8.42 7.53 -7.16
C GLY A 35 7.96 6.89 -8.46
N MET A 36 6.65 6.75 -8.61
CA MET A 36 5.99 6.21 -9.79
C MET A 36 4.69 6.97 -10.03
N GLU A 37 4.28 7.08 -11.27
CA GLU A 37 2.95 7.53 -11.66
C GLU A 37 2.28 6.45 -12.49
N VAL A 38 1.01 6.20 -12.18
CA VAL A 38 0.14 5.27 -12.92
C VAL A 38 -0.95 6.07 -13.59
N THR A 39 -1.06 5.97 -14.90
CA THR A 39 -2.11 6.65 -15.68
C THR A 39 -3.33 5.75 -15.78
N GLY A 40 -4.45 6.16 -15.16
CA GLY A 40 -5.75 5.50 -15.21
C GLY A 40 -6.36 5.45 -16.62
N ARG A 41 -7.47 4.73 -16.75
CA ARG A 41 -8.14 4.49 -18.06
C ARG A 41 -8.70 5.77 -18.67
N GLN A 42 -9.08 6.74 -17.86
CA GLN A 42 -9.64 8.03 -18.29
C GLN A 42 -8.57 9.14 -18.27
N GLY A 43 -7.31 8.80 -17.99
CA GLY A 43 -6.17 9.72 -18.03
C GLY A 43 -5.76 10.31 -16.67
N GLU A 44 -6.44 9.91 -15.58
CA GLU A 44 -6.05 10.27 -14.21
C GLU A 44 -4.62 9.85 -13.92
N ILE A 45 -3.88 10.64 -13.16
CA ILE A 45 -2.51 10.29 -12.75
C ILE A 45 -2.53 10.00 -11.26
N TYR A 46 -2.26 8.74 -10.90
CA TYR A 46 -2.15 8.30 -9.52
C TYR A 46 -0.68 8.27 -9.12
N PRO A 47 -0.22 9.14 -8.20
CA PRO A 47 1.14 9.09 -7.70
C PRO A 47 1.30 7.95 -6.71
N VAL A 48 2.36 7.17 -6.89
CA VAL A 48 2.76 6.06 -6.03
C VAL A 48 4.19 6.28 -5.56
N SER A 49 4.46 6.03 -4.29
CA SER A 49 5.81 6.08 -3.72
C SER A 49 6.10 4.79 -2.97
N TYR A 50 7.14 4.09 -3.41
CA TYR A 50 7.66 2.90 -2.75
C TYR A 50 8.81 3.29 -1.83
N THR A 51 8.72 2.89 -0.56
CA THR A 51 9.90 2.87 0.31
C THR A 51 10.63 1.56 0.11
N MET A 52 11.84 1.65 -0.43
CA MET A 52 12.73 0.52 -0.64
C MET A 52 13.73 0.41 0.50
N VAL A 53 14.04 -0.81 0.92
CA VAL A 53 15.15 -1.11 1.84
C VAL A 53 16.04 -2.17 1.23
N LYS A 54 17.33 -2.08 1.49
CA LYS A 54 18.29 -3.10 1.10
C LYS A 54 18.33 -4.16 2.20
N HIS A 55 18.20 -5.42 1.81
CA HIS A 55 18.27 -6.57 2.70
C HIS A 55 19.03 -7.68 1.98
N ASP A 56 20.10 -8.19 2.59
CA ASP A 56 20.98 -9.23 2.02
C ASP A 56 21.47 -8.92 0.59
N GLY A 57 21.72 -7.64 0.31
CA GLY A 57 22.20 -7.17 -0.98
C GLY A 57 21.10 -6.83 -2.00
N GLU A 58 19.84 -7.17 -1.71
CA GLU A 58 18.71 -6.96 -2.61
C GLU A 58 17.80 -5.82 -2.14
N TRP A 59 17.22 -5.08 -3.09
CA TRP A 59 16.25 -4.04 -2.78
C TRP A 59 14.84 -4.63 -2.70
N LEU A 60 14.20 -4.50 -1.53
CA LEU A 60 12.86 -4.98 -1.26
C LEU A 60 11.91 -3.82 -0.94
N VAL A 61 10.66 -3.95 -1.34
CA VAL A 61 9.60 -3.01 -0.96
C VAL A 61 9.29 -3.19 0.53
N ARG A 62 9.41 -2.11 1.31
CA ARG A 62 9.03 -2.09 2.73
C ARG A 62 7.71 -1.39 2.98
N ASN A 63 7.36 -0.40 2.17
CA ASN A 63 6.12 0.35 2.30
C ASN A 63 5.69 0.93 0.95
N VAL A 64 4.41 1.25 0.83
CA VAL A 64 3.83 1.94 -0.32
C VAL A 64 2.95 3.09 0.16
N ILE A 65 2.99 4.19 -0.57
CA ILE A 65 2.11 5.35 -0.42
C ILE A 65 1.41 5.56 -1.76
N ILE A 66 0.08 5.62 -1.75
CA ILE A 66 -0.73 5.80 -2.96
C ILE A 66 -1.59 7.04 -2.76
N ASN A 67 -1.52 8.00 -3.67
CA ASN A 67 -2.28 9.25 -3.58
C ASN A 67 -2.12 9.96 -2.21
N GLY A 68 -0.91 9.94 -1.64
CA GLY A 68 -0.61 10.48 -0.31
C GLY A 68 -1.00 9.58 0.87
N ILE A 69 -1.75 8.50 0.65
CA ILE A 69 -2.17 7.56 1.69
C ILE A 69 -1.07 6.54 1.98
N ASN A 70 -0.57 6.53 3.22
CA ASN A 70 0.46 5.59 3.67
C ASN A 70 -0.16 4.25 4.07
N ILE A 71 -0.05 3.25 3.18
CA ILE A 71 -0.69 1.95 3.33
C ILE A 71 -0.14 1.17 4.53
N GLY A 72 1.18 1.21 4.75
CA GLY A 72 1.78 0.57 5.92
C GLY A 72 1.36 1.22 7.25
N LYS A 73 1.08 2.53 7.27
CA LYS A 73 0.49 3.19 8.44
C LYS A 73 -0.97 2.77 8.63
N LEU A 74 -1.77 2.79 7.57
CA LEU A 74 -3.17 2.37 7.61
C LEU A 74 -3.29 0.97 8.24
N PHE A 75 -2.57 -0.03 7.73
CA PHE A 75 -2.65 -1.39 8.28
C PHE A 75 -2.06 -1.51 9.68
N ARG A 76 -1.01 -0.76 10.01
CA ARG A 76 -0.49 -0.73 11.40
C ARG A 76 -1.53 -0.22 12.38
N ASP A 77 -2.26 0.83 12.02
CA ASP A 77 -3.30 1.41 12.87
C ASP A 77 -4.46 0.40 13.03
N GLN A 78 -4.91 -0.21 11.93
CA GLN A 78 -5.96 -1.25 11.97
C GLN A 78 -5.56 -2.50 12.78
N PHE A 79 -4.28 -2.87 12.74
CA PHE A 79 -3.74 -3.97 13.54
C PHE A 79 -3.74 -3.62 15.03
N ALA A 80 -3.28 -2.41 15.38
CA ALA A 80 -3.28 -1.93 16.76
C ALA A 80 -4.71 -1.88 17.34
N ASP A 81 -5.67 -1.35 16.58
CA ASP A 81 -7.08 -1.30 16.99
C ASP A 81 -7.70 -2.69 17.17
N SER A 82 -7.29 -3.66 16.35
CA SER A 82 -7.76 -5.05 16.46
C SER A 82 -7.15 -5.76 17.67
N MET A 83 -5.84 -5.59 17.90
CA MET A 83 -5.17 -6.06 19.11
C MET A 83 -5.84 -5.49 20.37
N GLN A 84 -6.15 -4.20 20.39
CA GLN A 84 -6.83 -3.57 21.52
C GLN A 84 -8.22 -4.18 21.77
N ARG A 85 -9.04 -4.33 20.71
CA ARG A 85 -10.37 -4.96 20.82
C ARG A 85 -10.32 -6.44 21.21
N ASN A 86 -9.24 -7.12 20.87
CA ASN A 86 -8.98 -8.50 21.24
C ASN A 86 -8.23 -8.65 22.57
N ASN A 87 -8.10 -7.59 23.37
CA ASN A 87 -7.41 -7.61 24.67
C ASN A 87 -5.96 -8.11 24.59
N GLY A 88 -5.27 -7.79 23.50
CA GLY A 88 -3.89 -8.20 23.27
C GLY A 88 -3.72 -9.64 22.76
N ASP A 89 -4.81 -10.34 22.47
CA ASP A 89 -4.77 -11.69 21.89
C ASP A 89 -4.30 -11.63 20.42
N LEU A 90 -3.09 -12.13 20.18
CA LEU A 90 -2.45 -12.12 18.87
C LEU A 90 -3.12 -13.12 17.92
N ASP A 91 -3.39 -14.34 18.40
CA ASP A 91 -3.97 -15.41 17.58
C ASP A 91 -5.34 -14.99 17.08
N LYS A 92 -6.19 -14.48 17.99
CA LYS A 92 -7.51 -13.95 17.63
C LYS A 92 -7.44 -12.78 16.64
N THR A 93 -6.39 -11.95 16.76
CA THR A 93 -6.18 -10.82 15.84
C THR A 93 -5.76 -11.30 14.46
N ILE A 94 -4.88 -12.29 14.37
CA ILE A 94 -4.44 -12.92 13.12
C ILE A 94 -5.61 -13.62 12.44
N ASP A 95 -6.38 -14.41 13.19
CA ASP A 95 -7.55 -15.13 12.68
C ASP A 95 -8.59 -14.18 12.07
N GLY A 96 -8.82 -13.02 12.72
CA GLY A 96 -9.74 -11.98 12.24
C GLY A 96 -9.14 -11.03 11.18
N TRP A 97 -7.85 -11.13 10.87
CA TRP A 97 -7.14 -10.10 10.10
C TRP A 97 -7.69 -9.92 8.68
N GLY A 98 -8.16 -11.00 8.05
CA GLY A 98 -8.75 -10.96 6.73
C GLY A 98 -9.92 -9.98 6.61
N GLU A 99 -10.82 -9.98 7.59
CA GLU A 99 -11.98 -9.07 7.63
C GLU A 99 -11.57 -7.62 7.90
N VAL A 100 -10.56 -7.41 8.75
CA VAL A 100 -10.06 -6.07 9.07
C VAL A 100 -9.48 -5.43 7.81
N VAL A 101 -8.71 -6.18 7.02
CA VAL A 101 -8.19 -5.69 5.74
C VAL A 101 -9.33 -5.38 4.77
N ALA A 102 -10.40 -6.18 4.74
CA ALA A 102 -11.57 -5.91 3.93
C ALA A 102 -12.21 -4.56 4.29
N ARG A 103 -12.49 -4.34 5.58
CA ARG A 103 -13.08 -3.09 6.08
C ARG A 103 -12.18 -1.88 5.88
N ALA A 104 -10.86 -2.06 5.92
CA ALA A 104 -9.91 -0.98 5.69
C ALA A 104 -10.02 -0.37 4.28
N ARG A 105 -10.40 -1.16 3.26
CA ARG A 105 -10.69 -0.65 1.91
C ARG A 105 -11.87 0.32 1.91
N ASP A 106 -12.90 0.02 2.68
CA ASP A 106 -14.15 0.79 2.69
C ASP A 106 -14.03 2.11 3.48
N THR A 107 -12.89 2.35 4.13
CA THR A 107 -12.56 3.66 4.70
C THR A 107 -12.27 4.67 3.58
N GLU A 108 -12.47 5.95 3.85
CA GLU A 108 -12.14 7.03 2.90
C GLU A 108 -10.69 6.93 2.39
N ALA A 109 -9.75 6.64 3.29
CA ALA A 109 -8.34 6.45 2.94
C ALA A 109 -8.11 5.22 2.04
N GLY A 110 -8.87 4.15 2.26
CA GLY A 110 -8.82 2.94 1.45
C GLY A 110 -9.38 3.15 0.04
N GLN A 111 -10.51 3.85 -0.07
CA GLN A 111 -11.14 4.20 -1.35
C GLN A 111 -10.25 5.14 -2.16
N GLN A 112 -9.70 6.18 -1.53
CA GLN A 112 -8.75 7.12 -2.17
C GLN A 112 -7.47 6.42 -2.68
N ALA A 113 -7.03 5.36 -2.00
CA ALA A 113 -5.89 4.55 -2.43
C ALA A 113 -6.24 3.55 -3.53
N ALA A 114 -7.51 3.10 -3.62
CA ALA A 114 -7.97 2.18 -4.65
C ALA A 114 -8.17 2.87 -6.02
N GLY A 115 -8.40 4.18 -6.03
CA GLY A 115 -8.64 4.94 -7.26
C GLY A 115 -10.04 4.75 -7.84
N ASP A 116 -10.96 4.17 -7.06
CA ASP A 116 -12.38 4.03 -7.38
C ASP A 116 -13.10 5.36 -7.09
N ASP A 117 -13.34 6.17 -8.13
CA ASP A 117 -14.44 7.15 -8.20
C ASP A 117 -15.55 6.60 -9.10
#